data_AF-A0A3B0X473-F1
#
_entry.id   AF-A0A3B0X473-F1
#
_cell.length_a   1.000
_cell.length_b   1.000
_cell.length_c   1.000
_cell.angle_alpha   90.00
_cell.angle_beta   90.00
_cell.angle_gamma   90.00
#
_symmetry.space_group_name_H-M   'P 1'
#
loop_
_entity.id
_entity.type
_entity.pdbx_description
1 polymer ?
#
loop_
_entity_poly.entity_id
_entity_poly.type
_entity_poly.pdbx_seq_one_letter_code
_entity_poly.pdbx_strand_id
1 'polypeptide(L)'
;MTQFSTLWNNHVGRDYVCDQNVFANQCAMRMGKALEDTGISLESKSLKRCSNYSTKFKDHKPGHIRSAQELANIFYRNPKILGDNTKKIILDGSIDDNLSAFKNKKGMVFIMNGWGNTDHIDVWNGVTMRMKGASDTITYRKRGKQVWFWELM
;
A
#
# COMPACT_ATOMS: atom_id res chain seq x y z
N MET A 1 -15.36 -13.71 -4.61
CA MET A 1 -14.13 -13.36 -3.86
C MET A 1 -14.33 -11.95 -3.32
N THR A 2 -14.01 -11.65 -2.06
CA THR A 2 -14.16 -10.28 -1.52
C THR A 2 -13.02 -9.40 -2.02
N GLN A 3 -13.19 -8.07 -2.02
CA GLN A 3 -12.15 -7.12 -2.44
C GLN A 3 -10.84 -7.36 -1.68
N PHE A 4 -10.93 -7.56 -0.36
CA PHE A 4 -9.75 -7.87 0.43
C PHE A 4 -9.04 -9.13 -0.07
N SER A 5 -9.79 -10.23 -0.27
CA SER A 5 -9.17 -11.50 -0.67
C SER A 5 -8.52 -11.43 -2.05
N THR A 6 -9.12 -10.72 -3.01
CA THR A 6 -8.53 -10.51 -4.34
C THR A 6 -7.24 -9.69 -4.23
N LEU A 7 -7.28 -8.58 -3.49
CA LEU A 7 -6.13 -7.71 -3.30
C LEU A 7 -5.00 -8.41 -2.55
N TRP A 8 -5.35 -9.15 -1.49
CA TRP A 8 -4.41 -9.98 -0.74
C TRP A 8 -3.74 -10.99 -1.65
N ASN A 9 -4.49 -11.72 -2.49
CA ASN A 9 -3.93 -12.75 -3.37
C ASN A 9 -3.01 -12.17 -4.45
N ASN A 10 -3.37 -11.03 -5.04
CA ASN A 10 -2.57 -10.37 -6.08
C ASN A 10 -1.30 -9.69 -5.55
N HIS A 11 -1.24 -9.36 -4.26
CA HIS A 11 -0.05 -8.76 -3.68
C HIS A 11 1.08 -9.80 -3.56
N VAL A 12 2.21 -9.55 -4.22
CA VAL A 12 3.37 -10.47 -4.31
C VAL A 12 4.20 -10.61 -3.03
N GLY A 13 3.63 -10.23 -1.88
CA GLY A 13 4.35 -10.19 -0.60
C GLY A 13 5.63 -9.36 -0.67
N ARG A 14 6.78 -10.01 -0.48
CA ARG A 14 8.10 -9.36 -0.45
C ARG A 14 8.85 -9.41 -1.77
N ASP A 15 8.29 -10.06 -2.79
CA ASP A 15 8.97 -10.19 -4.08
C ASP A 15 9.15 -8.82 -4.75
N TYR A 16 10.09 -8.77 -5.68
CA TYR A 16 10.34 -7.58 -6.47
C TYR A 16 9.49 -7.59 -7.72
N VAL A 17 8.85 -6.46 -8.01
CA VAL A 17 8.09 -6.24 -9.26
C VAL A 17 8.87 -5.37 -10.24
N CYS A 18 9.95 -4.74 -9.78
CA CYS A 18 10.85 -3.93 -10.59
C CYS A 18 12.31 -4.15 -10.17
N ASP A 19 13.24 -3.44 -10.81
CA ASP A 19 14.69 -3.55 -10.56
C ASP A 19 15.04 -3.19 -9.11
N GLN A 20 15.46 -4.19 -8.32
CA GLN A 20 15.79 -4.04 -6.90
C GLN A 20 17.04 -3.21 -6.64
N ASN A 21 17.96 -3.12 -7.60
CA ASN A 21 19.21 -2.37 -7.46
C ASN A 21 18.97 -0.87 -7.63
N VAL A 22 17.90 -0.50 -8.36
CA VAL A 22 17.49 0.90 -8.55
C VAL A 22 16.41 1.30 -7.56
N PHE A 23 15.45 0.41 -7.30
CA PHE A 23 14.32 0.67 -6.43
C PHE A 23 14.36 -0.25 -5.21
N ALA A 24 15.11 0.16 -4.19
CA ALA A 24 15.25 -0.59 -2.95
C ALA A 24 13.92 -0.72 -2.19
N ASN A 25 13.10 0.35 -2.16
CA ASN A 25 11.76 0.32 -1.57
C ASN A 25 10.70 0.19 -2.68
N GLN A 26 10.04 -0.97 -2.71
CA GLN A 26 9.01 -1.30 -3.70
C GLN A 26 7.62 -1.45 -3.08
N CYS A 27 7.36 -0.94 -1.88
CA CYS A 27 6.04 -1.07 -1.23
C CYS A 27 4.90 -0.53 -2.13
N ALA A 28 5.05 0.70 -2.65
CA ALA A 28 4.07 1.30 -3.55
C ALA A 28 3.97 0.58 -4.91
N MET A 29 5.07 -0.02 -5.37
CA MET A 29 5.10 -0.75 -6.65
C MET A 29 4.30 -2.04 -6.55
N ARG A 30 4.55 -2.81 -5.46
CA ARG A 30 3.81 -4.03 -5.16
C ARG A 30 2.33 -3.76 -4.94
N MET A 31 2.02 -2.74 -4.13
CA MET A 31 0.66 -2.34 -3.83
C MET A 31 -0.07 -1.85 -5.09
N GLY A 32 0.57 -0.98 -5.88
CA GLY A 32 0.04 -0.45 -7.14
C GLY A 32 -0.26 -1.55 -8.14
N LYS A 33 0.69 -2.48 -8.36
CA LYS A 33 0.48 -3.65 -9.21
C LYS A 33 -0.67 -4.51 -8.70
N ALA A 34 -0.73 -4.81 -7.41
CA ALA A 34 -1.81 -5.61 -6.84
C ALA A 34 -3.19 -4.98 -7.08
N LEU A 35 -3.30 -3.65 -6.94
CA LEU A 35 -4.53 -2.89 -7.21
C LEU A 35 -4.92 -2.95 -8.69
N GLU A 36 -3.98 -2.71 -9.60
CA GLU A 36 -4.20 -2.80 -11.04
C GLU A 36 -4.61 -4.23 -11.45
N ASP A 37 -3.99 -5.26 -10.88
CA ASP A 37 -4.36 -6.67 -11.08
C ASP A 37 -5.75 -7.01 -10.49
N THR A 38 -6.31 -6.19 -9.58
CA THR A 38 -7.70 -6.32 -9.12
C THR A 38 -8.72 -5.60 -10.03
N GLY A 39 -8.24 -4.94 -11.08
CA GLY A 39 -9.05 -4.15 -12.01
C GLY A 39 -9.20 -2.66 -11.63
N ILE A 40 -8.53 -2.19 -10.58
CA ILE A 40 -8.53 -0.76 -10.22
C ILE A 40 -7.55 -0.03 -11.14
N SER A 41 -8.08 0.75 -12.10
CA SER A 41 -7.26 1.55 -13.00
C SER A 41 -6.65 2.76 -12.28
N LEU A 42 -5.31 2.81 -12.26
CA LEU A 42 -4.53 3.93 -11.73
C LEU A 42 -3.78 4.69 -12.83
N GLU A 43 -3.98 4.33 -14.10
CA GLU A 43 -3.23 4.90 -15.24
C GLU A 43 -3.52 6.39 -15.45
N SER A 44 -4.78 6.80 -15.31
CA SER A 44 -5.19 8.20 -15.44
C SER A 44 -4.77 9.08 -14.25
N LYS A 45 -4.19 8.49 -13.21
CA LYS A 45 -3.72 9.22 -12.03
C LYS A 45 -2.29 9.71 -12.28
N SER A 46 -2.04 10.98 -12.00
CA SER A 46 -0.70 11.58 -12.05
C SER A 46 0.19 11.05 -10.91
N LEU A 47 0.61 9.80 -11.02
CA LEU A 47 1.48 9.10 -10.07
C LEU A 47 2.89 8.97 -10.64
N LYS A 48 3.92 9.11 -9.79
CA LYS A 48 5.29 8.77 -10.17
C LYS A 48 5.38 7.29 -10.51
N ARG A 49 5.71 6.98 -11.76
CA ARG A 49 5.94 5.61 -12.25
C ARG A 49 7.41 5.36 -12.56
N CYS A 50 7.82 4.09 -12.59
CA CYS A 50 9.18 3.70 -12.91
C CYS A 50 9.55 4.04 -14.37
N SER A 51 8.57 3.98 -15.27
CA SER A 51 8.71 4.34 -16.69
C SER A 51 9.26 5.75 -16.92
N ASN A 52 8.93 6.67 -16.01
CA ASN A 52 9.36 8.07 -16.05
C ASN A 52 10.57 8.35 -15.14
N TYR A 53 11.22 7.32 -14.58
CA TYR A 53 12.38 7.50 -13.69
C TYR A 53 13.68 7.75 -14.48
N SER A 54 13.93 6.97 -15.52
CA SER A 54 15.04 7.15 -16.44
C SER A 54 14.79 6.41 -17.76
N THR A 55 15.61 6.68 -18.78
CA THR A 55 15.52 6.03 -20.10
C THR A 55 15.62 4.50 -20.05
N LYS A 56 16.29 3.95 -19.01
CA LYS A 56 16.38 2.50 -18.76
C LYS A 56 15.01 1.84 -18.58
N PHE A 57 14.01 2.57 -18.09
CA PHE A 57 12.71 2.02 -17.72
C PHE A 57 11.57 2.41 -18.66
N LYS A 58 11.86 3.15 -19.73
CA LYS A 58 10.84 3.75 -20.64
C LYS A 58 9.83 2.74 -21.20
N ASP A 59 10.23 1.48 -21.32
CA ASP A 59 9.44 0.40 -21.91
C ASP A 59 8.53 -0.31 -20.89
N HIS A 60 8.61 0.04 -19.60
CA HIS A 60 7.77 -0.54 -18.55
C HIS A 60 6.31 -0.01 -18.59
N LYS A 61 5.81 0.55 -19.69
CA LYS A 61 4.53 1.30 -19.72
C LYS A 61 3.33 0.46 -19.21
N PRO A 62 2.44 1.04 -18.37
CA PRO A 62 2.45 2.42 -17.85
C PRO A 62 3.54 2.66 -16.79
N GLY A 63 4.04 1.60 -16.13
CA GLY A 63 5.15 1.62 -15.17
C GLY A 63 4.68 1.40 -13.73
N HIS A 64 5.54 0.85 -12.88
CA HIS A 64 5.20 0.62 -11.48
C HIS A 64 5.17 1.92 -10.67
N ILE A 65 4.15 2.08 -9.84
CA ILE A 65 3.96 3.27 -8.98
C ILE A 65 5.04 3.31 -7.90
N ARG A 66 5.70 4.45 -7.74
CA ARG A 66 6.92 4.58 -6.90
C ARG A 66 6.69 5.27 -5.56
N SER A 67 5.64 6.08 -5.43
CA SER A 67 5.39 6.87 -4.22
C SER A 67 4.22 6.30 -3.43
N ALA A 68 4.50 5.86 -2.19
CA ALA A 68 3.48 5.38 -1.27
C ALA A 68 2.50 6.51 -0.89
N GLN A 69 3.01 7.72 -0.61
CA GLN A 69 2.17 8.89 -0.31
C GLN A 69 1.25 9.26 -1.47
N GLU A 70 1.75 9.35 -2.71
CA GLU A 70 0.90 9.69 -3.87
C GLU A 70 -0.19 8.65 -4.08
N LEU A 71 0.14 7.35 -3.91
CA LEU A 71 -0.83 6.26 -3.99
C LEU A 71 -1.88 6.36 -2.86
N ALA A 72 -1.44 6.52 -1.61
CA ALA A 72 -2.31 6.69 -0.46
C ALA A 72 -3.26 7.89 -0.62
N ASN A 73 -2.78 8.99 -1.20
CA ASN A 73 -3.58 10.19 -1.45
C ASN A 73 -4.75 9.96 -2.41
N ILE A 74 -4.66 9.01 -3.35
CA ILE A 74 -5.79 8.65 -4.21
C ILE A 74 -6.95 8.12 -3.37
N PHE A 75 -6.66 7.20 -2.46
CA PHE A 75 -7.65 6.54 -1.60
C PHE A 75 -8.05 7.37 -0.39
N TYR A 76 -7.19 8.31 0.01
CA TYR A 76 -7.58 9.35 0.96
C TYR A 76 -8.72 10.20 0.38
N ARG A 77 -8.58 10.65 -0.87
CA ARG A 77 -9.56 11.53 -1.54
C ARG A 77 -10.82 10.78 -1.94
N ASN A 78 -10.68 9.54 -2.41
CA ASN A 78 -11.82 8.73 -2.83
C ASN A 78 -11.64 7.26 -2.40
N PRO A 79 -12.02 6.90 -1.15
CA PRO A 79 -11.90 5.53 -0.66
C PRO A 79 -12.81 4.54 -1.41
N LYS A 80 -13.89 5.01 -2.06
CA LYS A 80 -14.82 4.15 -2.82
C LYS A 80 -14.18 3.47 -4.03
N ILE A 81 -13.01 3.93 -4.48
CA ILE A 81 -12.22 3.24 -5.52
C ILE A 81 -11.83 1.82 -5.06
N LEU A 82 -11.71 1.59 -3.75
CA LEU A 82 -11.47 0.26 -3.18
C LEU A 82 -12.77 -0.54 -2.94
N GLY A 83 -13.92 -0.03 -3.38
CA GLY A 83 -15.24 -0.61 -3.17
C GLY A 83 -16.14 0.24 -2.29
N ASP A 84 -17.45 0.17 -2.53
CA ASP A 84 -18.46 1.08 -1.95
C ASP A 84 -18.51 1.08 -0.42
N ASN A 85 -18.20 -0.05 0.20
CA ASN A 85 -18.26 -0.23 1.65
C ASN A 85 -16.91 0.01 2.35
N THR A 86 -15.92 0.56 1.64
CA THR A 86 -14.60 0.85 2.21
C THR A 86 -14.70 1.92 3.29
N LYS A 87 -14.25 1.60 4.51
CA LYS A 87 -14.16 2.57 5.61
C LYS A 87 -12.75 3.11 5.73
N LYS A 88 -12.59 4.42 5.53
CA LYS A 88 -11.32 5.13 5.76
C LYS A 88 -11.21 5.58 7.21
N ILE A 89 -10.12 5.22 7.87
CA ILE A 89 -9.78 5.59 9.24
C ILE A 89 -8.39 6.22 9.21
N ILE A 90 -8.22 7.33 9.94
CA ILE A 90 -6.95 8.06 10.04
C ILE A 90 -6.68 8.26 11.53
N LEU A 91 -5.51 7.83 11.98
CA LEU A 91 -5.14 7.82 13.39
C LEU A 91 -3.75 8.41 13.55
N ASP A 92 -3.58 9.23 14.57
CA ASP A 92 -2.26 9.70 14.99
C ASP A 92 -1.50 8.57 15.70
N GLY A 93 -0.17 8.58 15.57
CA GLY A 93 0.70 7.52 16.07
C GLY A 93 0.75 6.30 15.16
N SER A 94 1.14 5.17 15.74
CA SER A 94 1.41 3.92 15.06
C SER A 94 0.20 2.96 15.10
N ILE A 95 0.34 1.79 14.46
CA ILE A 95 -0.67 0.73 14.52
C ILE A 95 -0.77 0.17 15.94
N ASP A 96 0.35 0.03 16.64
CA ASP A 96 0.38 -0.51 18.00
C ASP A 96 -0.26 0.44 19.01
N ASP A 97 -0.13 1.76 18.81
CA ASP A 97 -0.84 2.76 19.62
C ASP A 97 -2.36 2.69 19.43
N ASN A 98 -2.81 2.14 18.30
CA ASN A 98 -4.20 2.13 17.85
C ASN A 98 -4.74 0.71 17.61
N LEU A 99 -4.24 -0.29 18.33
CA LEU A 99 -4.42 -1.71 18.00
C LEU A 99 -5.87 -2.16 17.78
N SER A 100 -6.83 -1.58 18.51
CA SER A 100 -8.26 -1.86 18.40
C SER A 100 -8.84 -1.53 17.02
N ALA A 101 -8.28 -0.55 16.31
CA ALA A 101 -8.68 -0.18 14.96
C ALA A 101 -8.21 -1.17 13.89
N PHE A 102 -7.29 -2.08 14.22
CA PHE A 102 -6.65 -3.00 13.27
C PHE A 102 -6.89 -4.47 13.59
N LYS A 103 -7.09 -4.81 14.87
CA LYS A 103 -7.32 -6.20 15.31
C LYS A 103 -8.60 -6.75 14.70
N ASN A 104 -8.54 -7.98 14.17
CA ASN A 104 -9.64 -8.67 13.49
C ASN A 104 -10.22 -7.94 12.26
N LYS A 105 -9.53 -6.89 11.79
CA LYS A 105 -9.90 -6.13 10.60
C LYS A 105 -8.92 -6.38 9.49
N LYS A 106 -9.35 -6.19 8.25
CA LYS A 106 -8.57 -6.49 7.06
C LYS A 106 -8.72 -5.36 6.07
N GLY A 107 -7.68 -5.08 5.30
CA GLY A 107 -7.72 -3.95 4.39
C GLY A 107 -6.37 -3.51 3.89
N MET A 108 -6.31 -2.27 3.41
CA MET A 108 -5.07 -1.60 3.04
C MET A 108 -4.62 -0.68 4.17
N VAL A 109 -3.31 -0.60 4.42
CA VAL A 109 -2.72 0.24 5.45
C VAL A 109 -1.60 1.09 4.88
N PHE A 110 -1.52 2.33 5.32
CA PHE A 110 -0.45 3.27 5.02
C PHE A 110 0.14 3.80 6.33
N ILE A 111 1.46 3.72 6.45
CA ILE A 111 2.25 4.23 7.57
C ILE A 111 2.94 5.49 7.08
N MET A 112 2.52 6.64 7.59
CA MET A 112 3.09 7.93 7.22
C MET A 112 4.31 8.24 8.09
N ASN A 113 5.42 8.61 7.47
CA ASN A 113 6.66 9.02 8.17
C ASN A 113 7.17 7.98 9.18
N GLY A 114 7.23 6.72 8.77
CA GLY A 114 7.66 5.60 9.62
C GLY A 114 9.19 5.53 9.84
N TRP A 115 9.97 6.03 8.87
CA TRP A 115 11.44 6.09 8.93
C TRP A 115 11.91 7.48 8.49
N GLY A 116 11.71 8.48 9.36
CA GLY A 116 11.86 9.88 8.99
C GLY A 116 10.72 10.32 8.08
N ASN A 117 11.05 10.83 6.89
CA ASN A 117 10.04 11.21 5.88
C ASN A 117 9.67 10.05 4.93
N THR A 118 10.06 8.81 5.28
CA THR A 118 9.78 7.63 4.46
C THR A 118 8.51 6.94 4.93
N ASP A 119 7.60 6.67 3.99
CA ASP A 119 6.33 5.99 4.23
C ASP A 119 6.38 4.50 3.87
N HIS A 120 5.33 3.77 4.25
CA HIS A 120 5.06 2.40 3.80
C HIS A 120 3.58 2.21 3.48
N ILE A 121 3.27 1.45 2.43
CA ILE A 121 1.90 1.05 2.10
C ILE A 121 1.85 -0.46 1.87
N ASP A 122 0.81 -1.12 2.39
CA ASP A 122 0.69 -2.57 2.38
C ASP A 122 -0.76 -3.04 2.49
N VAL A 123 -0.95 -4.35 2.35
CA VAL A 123 -2.20 -5.04 2.69
C VAL A 123 -2.07 -5.64 4.10
N TRP A 124 -3.09 -5.43 4.93
CA TRP A 124 -3.15 -5.80 6.34
C TRP A 124 -4.17 -6.93 6.59
N ASN A 125 -3.72 -7.98 7.28
CA ASN A 125 -4.58 -9.02 7.83
C ASN A 125 -4.50 -9.00 9.36
N GLY A 126 -5.53 -8.44 9.99
CA GLY A 126 -5.66 -8.29 11.45
C GLY A 126 -6.08 -9.55 12.20
N VAL A 127 -6.34 -10.68 11.52
CA VAL A 127 -6.44 -11.99 12.20
C VAL A 127 -5.04 -12.50 12.50
N THR A 128 -4.16 -12.46 11.50
CA THR A 128 -2.74 -12.84 11.67
C THR A 128 -1.88 -11.72 12.23
N MET A 129 -2.45 -10.52 12.37
CA MET A 129 -1.77 -9.28 12.75
C MET A 129 -0.54 -9.01 11.87
N ARG A 130 -0.67 -9.20 10.55
CA ARG A 130 0.44 -9.15 9.58
C ARG A 130 0.17 -8.25 8.39
N MET A 131 1.24 -7.58 7.95
CA MET A 131 1.32 -6.97 6.62
C MET A 131 1.93 -7.98 5.65
N LYS A 132 1.50 -7.97 4.39
CA LYS A 132 1.97 -8.96 3.42
C LYS A 132 3.37 -8.66 2.91
N GLY A 133 3.70 -7.39 2.67
CA GLY A 133 4.96 -6.93 2.09
C GLY A 133 6.03 -6.47 3.08
N ALA A 134 5.73 -6.44 4.38
CA ALA A 134 6.69 -6.06 5.41
C ALA A 134 7.73 -7.18 5.67
N SER A 135 9.00 -6.80 5.79
CA SER A 135 10.07 -7.73 6.19
C SER A 135 9.96 -8.15 7.66
N ASP A 136 9.53 -7.23 8.51
CA ASP A 136 9.23 -7.45 9.92
C ASP A 136 8.00 -6.62 10.30
N THR A 137 6.84 -7.28 10.32
CA THR A 137 5.58 -6.63 10.70
C THR A 137 5.66 -6.03 12.11
N ILE A 138 6.31 -6.69 13.08
CA ILE A 138 6.29 -6.23 14.47
C ILE A 138 6.97 -4.88 14.58
N THR A 139 8.12 -4.71 13.96
CA THR A 139 8.80 -3.41 13.93
C THR A 139 7.99 -2.38 13.15
N TYR A 140 7.39 -2.74 12.02
CA TYR A 140 6.63 -1.79 11.18
C TYR A 140 5.41 -1.24 11.92
N ARG A 141 4.69 -2.05 12.70
CA ARG A 141 3.50 -1.60 13.45
C ARG A 141 3.79 -0.55 14.52
N LYS A 142 5.03 -0.44 14.98
CA LYS A 142 5.51 0.54 15.97
C LYS A 142 5.99 1.86 15.32
N ARG A 143 5.82 2.01 14.01
CA ARG A 143 6.28 3.17 13.25
C ARG A 143 5.09 4.02 12.80
N GLY A 144 5.41 5.26 12.45
CA GLY A 144 4.50 6.21 11.83
C GLY A 144 4.15 7.36 12.77
N LYS A 145 4.04 8.56 12.19
CA LYS A 145 3.40 9.69 12.86
C LYS A 145 1.88 9.65 12.72
N GLN A 146 1.42 9.05 11.62
CA GLN A 146 0.03 8.73 11.36
C GLN A 146 -0.07 7.38 10.67
N VAL A 147 -1.18 6.71 10.88
CA VAL A 147 -1.56 5.50 10.15
C VAL A 147 -2.93 5.69 9.51
N TRP A 148 -3.01 5.39 8.22
CA TRP A 148 -4.26 5.43 7.47
C TRP A 148 -4.67 4.01 7.14
N PHE A 149 -5.92 3.69 7.41
CA PHE A 149 -6.45 2.35 7.22
C PHE A 149 -7.72 2.41 6.38
N TRP A 150 -7.79 1.57 5.35
CA TRP A 150 -8.97 1.37 4.54
C TRP A 150 -9.45 -0.05 4.80
N GLU A 151 -10.45 -0.17 5.67
CA GLU A 151 -11.07 -1.46 6.00
C GLU A 151 -11.85 -1.97 4.79
N LEU A 152 -11.51 -3.19 4.35
CA LEU A 152 -12.10 -3.85 3.18
C LEU A 152 -12.89 -5.07 3.62
N MET A 153 -14.05 -5.28 3.01
CA MET A 153 -14.90 -6.45 3.27
C MET A 153 -14.38 -7.72 2.60
#